data_AF-A0A8S2R6Z8-F1
#
_entry.id   AF-A0A8S2R6Z8-F1
#
_cell.length_a   1.000
_cell.length_b   1.000
_cell.length_c   1.000
_cell.angle_alpha   90.00
_cell.angle_beta   90.00
_cell.angle_gamma   90.00
#
_symmetry.space_group_name_H-M   'P 1'
#
loop_
_entity.id
_entity.type
_entity.pdbx_description
1 polymer ?
#
loop_
_entity_poly.entity_id
_entity_poly.type
_entity_poly.pdbx_seq_one_letter_code
_entity_poly.pdbx_strand_id
1 'polypeptide(L)'
;MQFSAHDSYSHLSTAVASTTVMIKSQSSTTDDTKQTPPQIDASSRQLPKHPVQFTADELREHLEPVIQKMLLIEDSHRFRQSVDPVALTILDYPTIVKNPMDISTMQDRLKRGLHKTPLEFCDDAWLMFNNAWIYNQKTARVYKMCTKRSDIFADAIDPVVQKLGYCCGRQYVYLPLVMFCYGNQLCCQISCEGNYYYYHNPEPSRINLSLDKYTLCSKCFDSVKSDSIYIGDDPTQTLVEIPKYLFLSSKNDIQEPEALIACTRHWHRVCALH
;
A
#
# COMPACT_ATOMS: atom_id res chain seq x y z
N MET A 1 -7.68 30.08 -16.75
CA MET A 1 -7.34 29.06 -17.76
C MET A 1 -8.33 27.93 -17.63
N GLN A 2 -9.01 27.61 -18.73
CA GLN A 2 -10.20 26.77 -18.80
C GLN A 2 -9.90 25.31 -18.44
N PHE A 3 -10.80 24.68 -17.66
CA PHE A 3 -10.86 23.25 -17.47
C PHE A 3 -11.82 22.65 -18.50
N SER A 4 -11.40 21.59 -19.18
CA SER A 4 -12.24 20.79 -20.08
C SER A 4 -12.66 19.51 -19.36
N ALA A 5 -13.93 19.17 -19.56
CA ALA A 5 -14.71 18.18 -18.85
C ALA A 5 -14.51 16.74 -19.36
N HIS A 6 -14.78 15.81 -18.43
CA HIS A 6 -15.36 14.46 -18.59
C HIS A 6 -14.83 13.51 -19.66
N ASP A 7 -14.30 12.38 -19.18
CA ASP A 7 -14.59 11.09 -19.80
C ASP A 7 -15.06 10.09 -18.72
N SER A 8 -16.03 9.30 -19.16
CA SER A 8 -16.96 8.43 -18.43
C SER A 8 -16.29 7.21 -17.79
N TYR A 9 -16.65 6.85 -16.54
CA TYR A 9 -16.34 5.53 -15.97
C TYR A 9 -17.59 4.84 -15.42
N SER A 10 -18.02 3.81 -16.15
CA SER A 10 -18.87 2.73 -15.69
C SER A 10 -18.01 1.60 -15.10
N HIS A 11 -18.60 0.92 -14.11
CA HIS A 11 -18.18 -0.31 -13.42
C HIS A 11 -17.33 -0.17 -12.15
N LEU A 12 -18.05 -0.32 -11.03
CA LEU A 12 -17.53 -0.68 -9.72
C LEU A 12 -16.66 -1.94 -9.79
N SER A 13 -15.43 -1.82 -9.32
CA SER A 13 -14.70 -2.89 -8.65
C SER A 13 -14.02 -2.25 -7.43
N THR A 14 -14.23 -2.82 -6.26
CA THR A 14 -13.62 -2.38 -4.99
C THR A 14 -12.14 -2.75 -5.00
N ALA A 15 -11.35 -2.04 -5.80
CA ALA A 15 -9.89 -2.15 -5.81
C ALA A 15 -9.31 -1.15 -4.82
N VAL A 16 -8.64 -1.66 -3.80
CA VAL A 16 -7.82 -0.86 -2.90
C VAL A 16 -6.59 -0.40 -3.69
N ALA A 17 -6.69 0.74 -4.35
CA ALA A 17 -5.56 1.34 -5.03
C ALA A 17 -4.63 1.95 -3.97
N SER A 18 -3.66 1.18 -3.51
CA SER A 18 -2.55 1.68 -2.69
C SER A 18 -1.28 1.69 -3.55
N THR A 19 -0.40 2.68 -3.39
CA THR A 19 0.94 2.62 -4.01
C THR A 19 2.01 3.35 -3.22
N THR A 20 3.06 2.56 -2.94
CA THR A 20 4.45 2.85 -2.56
C THR A 20 4.73 3.00 -1.08
N VAL A 21 5.19 1.90 -0.48
CA VAL A 21 6.06 1.90 0.70
C VAL A 21 7.49 1.64 0.21
N MET A 22 8.44 2.39 0.75
CA MET A 22 9.85 2.35 0.39
C MET A 22 10.47 0.95 0.58
N ILE A 23 11.04 0.39 -0.50
CA ILE A 23 12.04 -0.69 -0.42
C ILE A 23 13.41 -0.05 -0.44
N LYS A 24 14.18 -0.21 0.65
CA LYS A 24 15.57 0.21 0.72
C LYS A 24 16.44 -0.84 0.02
N SER A 25 16.88 -0.57 -1.20
CA SER A 25 18.04 -1.23 -1.80
C SER A 25 19.30 -0.73 -1.07
N GLN A 26 19.97 -1.62 -0.33
CA GLN A 26 21.22 -1.28 0.35
C GLN A 26 22.38 -1.23 -0.64
N SER A 27 23.07 -0.08 -0.70
CA SER A 27 24.53 -0.03 -0.88
C SER A 27 25.04 1.33 -0.41
N SER A 28 25.61 1.37 0.80
CA SER A 28 26.38 2.52 1.29
C SER A 28 27.72 2.02 1.80
N THR A 29 28.78 2.33 1.05
CA THR A 29 30.15 2.39 1.57
C THR A 29 30.39 3.80 2.09
N THR A 30 30.69 3.93 3.39
CA THR A 30 31.90 4.57 3.97
C THR A 30 31.71 4.72 5.49
N ASP A 31 32.78 4.35 6.22
CA ASP A 31 33.06 4.55 7.64
C ASP A 31 32.74 5.96 8.17
N ASP A 32 32.21 6.09 9.40
CA ASP A 32 33.06 6.36 10.57
C ASP A 32 32.29 6.35 11.93
N THR A 33 32.92 5.72 12.92
CA THR A 33 32.88 5.91 14.39
C THR A 33 31.56 5.88 15.24
N LYS A 34 31.40 4.76 15.96
CA LYS A 34 30.91 4.56 17.36
C LYS A 34 29.72 5.37 17.92
N GLN A 35 28.58 4.67 18.09
CA GLN A 35 27.90 4.45 19.38
C GLN A 35 26.93 3.26 19.24
N THR A 36 27.26 2.12 19.85
CA THR A 36 26.45 0.90 19.79
C THR A 36 25.19 1.07 20.64
N PRO A 37 23.98 0.84 20.10
CA PRO A 37 22.77 0.73 20.91
C PRO A 37 22.91 -0.45 21.90
N PRO A 38 22.30 -0.39 23.09
CA PRO A 38 22.36 -1.50 24.03
C PRO A 38 21.82 -2.77 23.38
N GLN A 39 22.65 -3.81 23.32
CA GLN A 39 22.24 -5.13 22.85
C GLN A 39 21.11 -5.64 23.75
N ILE A 40 19.97 -5.94 23.14
CA ILE A 40 18.87 -6.61 23.84
C ILE A 40 19.29 -8.08 23.97
N ASP A 41 19.63 -8.48 25.19
CA ASP A 41 19.96 -9.86 25.54
C ASP A 41 18.75 -10.77 25.23
N ALA A 42 18.90 -11.60 24.20
CA ALA A 42 17.89 -12.56 23.74
C ALA A 42 17.63 -13.70 24.76
N SER A 43 18.34 -13.74 25.89
CA SER A 43 18.20 -14.79 26.89
C SER A 43 17.40 -14.40 28.14
N SER A 44 16.84 -13.18 28.22
CA SER A 44 16.08 -12.74 29.38
C SER A 44 14.86 -11.89 29.03
N ARG A 45 13.68 -12.53 29.04
CA ARG A 45 12.45 -12.13 29.78
C ARG A 45 11.26 -12.85 29.17
N GLN A 46 10.47 -13.48 30.02
CA GLN A 46 9.11 -13.89 29.66
C GLN A 46 8.42 -12.70 28.99
N LEU A 47 7.93 -12.88 27.76
CA LEU A 47 7.04 -11.92 27.13
C LEU A 47 5.94 -11.58 28.15
N PRO A 48 5.64 -10.29 28.40
CA PRO A 48 4.55 -9.92 29.29
C PRO A 48 3.31 -10.74 28.93
N LYS A 49 2.58 -11.30 29.90
CA LYS A 49 1.43 -12.17 29.57
C LYS A 49 0.18 -11.37 29.17
N HIS A 50 0.21 -10.04 29.33
CA HIS A 50 -0.90 -9.15 29.06
C HIS A 50 -0.52 -8.04 28.08
N PRO A 51 -1.46 -7.61 27.22
CA PRO A 51 -1.26 -6.47 26.33
C PRO A 51 -0.98 -5.22 27.18
N VAL A 52 0.01 -4.45 26.75
CA VAL A 52 0.38 -3.20 27.42
C VAL A 52 -0.79 -2.21 27.26
N GLN A 53 -1.24 -1.65 28.38
CA GLN A 53 -2.25 -0.60 28.38
C GLN A 53 -1.58 0.75 28.51
N PHE A 54 -1.96 1.69 27.65
CA PHE A 54 -1.49 3.07 27.71
C PHE A 54 -2.60 3.95 28.24
N THR A 55 -2.23 4.96 29.03
CA THR A 55 -3.18 6.02 29.38
C THR A 55 -3.29 7.03 28.23
N ALA A 56 -4.42 7.74 28.17
CA ALA A 56 -4.60 8.80 27.17
C ALA A 56 -3.52 9.90 27.30
N ASP A 57 -3.10 10.21 28.53
CA ASP A 57 -2.07 11.20 28.80
C ASP A 57 -0.69 10.76 28.31
N GLU A 58 -0.33 9.49 28.54
CA GLU A 58 0.92 8.90 28.05
C GLU A 58 1.01 8.91 26.53
N LEU A 59 -0.06 8.50 25.84
CA LEU A 59 -0.11 8.57 24.38
C LEU A 59 -0.02 10.01 23.88
N ARG A 60 -0.73 10.94 24.52
CA ARG A 60 -0.70 12.36 24.15
C ARG A 60 0.69 12.96 24.31
N GLU A 61 1.37 12.69 25.41
CA GLU A 61 2.74 13.18 25.66
C GLU A 61 3.71 12.74 24.55
N HIS A 62 3.57 11.51 24.08
CA HIS A 62 4.45 10.94 23.06
C HIS A 62 4.08 11.30 21.63
N LEU A 63 2.79 11.40 21.30
CA LEU A 63 2.30 11.53 19.92
C LEU A 63 2.03 12.98 19.50
N GLU A 64 1.73 13.89 20.43
CA GLU A 64 1.51 15.31 20.11
C GLU A 64 2.71 15.96 19.38
N PRO A 65 3.98 15.70 19.75
CA PRO A 65 5.13 16.23 19.00
C PRO A 65 5.14 15.80 17.52
N VAL A 66 4.61 14.61 17.20
CA VAL A 66 4.50 14.12 15.82
C VAL A 66 3.47 14.94 15.05
N ILE A 67 2.30 15.22 15.65
CA ILE A 67 1.28 16.10 15.05
C ILE A 67 1.86 17.50 14.78
N GLN A 68 2.56 18.08 15.76
CA GLN A 68 3.16 19.40 15.59
C GLN A 68 4.17 19.42 14.43
N LYS A 69 4.99 18.38 14.32
CA LYS A 69 5.91 18.24 13.19
C LYS A 69 5.15 18.15 11.86
N MET A 70 4.05 17.40 11.78
CA MET A 70 3.22 17.30 10.57
C MET A 70 2.61 18.65 10.14
N LEU A 71 2.20 19.47 11.11
CA LEU A 71 1.63 20.80 10.90
C LEU A 71 2.67 21.81 10.40
N LEU A 72 3.90 21.75 10.91
CA LEU A 72 4.98 22.68 10.57
C LEU A 72 5.56 22.50 9.17
N ILE A 73 5.41 21.32 8.56
CA ILE A 73 5.91 21.07 7.20
C ILE A 73 5.20 22.00 6.20
N GLU A 74 5.98 22.66 5.34
CA GLU A 74 5.48 23.48 4.24
C GLU A 74 4.42 22.75 3.40
N ASP A 75 3.47 23.50 2.84
CA ASP A 75 2.36 22.93 2.07
C ASP A 75 1.42 21.98 2.88
N SER A 76 1.41 22.06 4.22
CA SER A 76 0.52 21.21 5.07
C SER A 76 -0.94 21.59 5.01
N HIS A 77 -1.25 22.81 4.56
CA HIS A 77 -2.59 23.39 4.57
C HIS A 77 -3.68 22.46 4.01
N ARG A 78 -3.38 21.62 3.00
CA ARG A 78 -4.35 20.69 2.39
C ARG A 78 -4.74 19.49 3.27
N PHE A 79 -3.98 19.22 4.32
CA PHE A 79 -4.17 18.09 5.23
C PHE A 79 -4.56 18.54 6.65
N ARG A 80 -4.59 19.87 6.91
CA ARG A 80 -4.82 20.42 8.25
C ARG A 80 -6.26 20.32 8.70
N GLN A 81 -7.20 20.33 7.77
CA GLN A 81 -8.63 20.35 8.03
C GLN A 81 -9.33 19.35 7.11
N SER A 82 -10.54 18.97 7.52
CA SER A 82 -11.40 18.11 6.72
C SER A 82 -11.61 18.67 5.32
N VAL A 83 -11.66 17.77 4.34
CA VAL A 83 -11.89 18.13 2.93
C VAL A 83 -13.34 18.57 2.79
N ASP A 84 -13.56 19.81 2.33
CA ASP A 84 -14.87 20.32 1.93
C ASP A 84 -15.08 20.09 0.43
N PRO A 85 -15.88 19.10 0.01
CA PRO A 85 -16.02 18.76 -1.40
C PRO A 85 -16.71 19.86 -2.21
N VAL A 86 -17.59 20.65 -1.59
CA VAL A 86 -18.34 21.71 -2.26
C VAL A 86 -17.45 22.92 -2.49
N ALA A 87 -16.74 23.37 -1.45
CA ALA A 87 -15.82 24.50 -1.54
C ALA A 87 -14.67 24.24 -2.52
N LEU A 88 -14.23 22.99 -2.65
CA LEU A 88 -13.17 22.55 -3.56
C LEU A 88 -13.65 22.10 -4.94
N THR A 89 -14.97 22.15 -5.21
CA THR A 89 -15.58 21.74 -6.48
C THR A 89 -15.29 20.29 -6.89
N ILE A 90 -15.20 19.39 -5.91
CA ILE A 90 -14.90 17.95 -6.05
C ILE A 90 -16.04 17.09 -5.50
N LEU A 91 -17.22 17.22 -6.12
CA LEU A 91 -18.46 16.61 -5.60
C LEU A 91 -18.44 15.08 -5.57
N ASP A 92 -17.55 14.44 -6.32
CA ASP A 92 -17.33 13.00 -6.34
C ASP A 92 -16.50 12.48 -5.15
N TYR A 93 -15.85 13.36 -4.37
CA TYR A 93 -14.96 12.98 -3.27
C TYR A 93 -15.62 12.01 -2.26
N PRO A 94 -16.85 12.22 -1.75
CA PRO A 94 -17.48 11.28 -0.81
C PRO A 94 -17.85 9.93 -1.45
N THR A 95 -17.93 9.87 -2.78
CA THR A 95 -18.18 8.62 -3.50
C THR A 95 -16.94 7.74 -3.58
N ILE A 96 -15.75 8.35 -3.55
CA ILE A 96 -14.45 7.65 -3.61
C ILE A 96 -13.88 7.45 -2.20
N VAL A 97 -13.79 8.52 -1.41
CA VAL A 97 -13.28 8.50 -0.04
C VAL A 97 -14.43 8.28 0.94
N LYS A 98 -14.44 7.11 1.57
CA LYS A 98 -15.52 6.69 2.49
C LYS A 98 -15.32 7.14 3.93
N ASN A 99 -14.08 7.17 4.38
CA ASN A 99 -13.72 7.53 5.75
C ASN A 99 -12.71 8.68 5.70
N PRO A 100 -13.16 9.95 5.56
CA PRO A 100 -12.26 11.08 5.51
C PRO A 100 -11.46 11.20 6.81
N MET A 101 -10.22 11.66 6.71
CA MET A 101 -9.32 11.89 7.83
C MET A 101 -8.39 13.05 7.52
N ASP A 102 -8.04 13.83 8.55
CA ASP A 102 -7.19 15.00 8.47
C ASP A 102 -6.48 15.25 9.82
N ILE A 103 -5.46 16.11 9.82
CA ILE A 103 -4.60 16.33 11.01
C ILE A 103 -5.40 16.92 12.18
N SER A 104 -6.38 17.81 11.94
CA SER A 104 -7.19 18.37 13.03
C SER A 104 -8.05 17.28 13.69
N THR A 105 -8.66 16.42 12.87
CA THR A 105 -9.42 15.26 13.37
C THR A 105 -8.52 14.32 14.16
N MET A 106 -7.32 13.99 13.67
CA MET A 106 -6.35 13.17 14.41
C MET A 106 -5.99 13.79 15.76
N GLN A 107 -5.72 15.10 15.79
CA GLN A 107 -5.38 15.82 17.01
C GLN A 107 -6.53 15.80 18.02
N ASP A 108 -7.77 15.99 17.57
CA ASP A 108 -8.94 15.95 18.44
C ASP A 108 -9.21 14.55 18.98
N ARG A 109 -9.00 13.50 18.17
CA ARG A 109 -9.10 12.11 18.64
C ARG A 109 -8.06 11.79 19.70
N LEU A 110 -6.82 12.26 19.52
CA LEU A 110 -5.75 12.11 20.51
C LEU A 110 -6.09 12.83 21.81
N LYS A 111 -6.52 14.10 21.75
CA LYS A 111 -6.90 14.89 22.93
C LYS A 111 -8.07 14.29 23.71
N ARG A 112 -9.01 13.65 23.01
CA ARG A 112 -10.16 12.98 23.60
C ARG A 112 -9.85 11.57 24.13
N GLY A 113 -8.60 11.10 23.99
CA GLY A 113 -8.20 9.77 24.43
C GLY A 113 -8.88 8.64 23.66
N LEU A 114 -9.20 8.86 22.38
CA LEU A 114 -9.88 7.86 21.55
C LEU A 114 -8.94 6.78 21.00
N HIS A 115 -7.63 7.03 21.03
CA HIS A 115 -6.61 6.03 20.70
C HIS A 115 -6.25 5.23 21.95
N LYS A 116 -6.30 3.91 21.86
CA LYS A 116 -5.89 2.96 22.90
C LYS A 116 -4.43 2.53 22.76
N THR A 117 -3.90 2.62 21.54
CA THR A 117 -2.52 2.25 21.21
C THR A 117 -1.91 3.27 20.26
N PRO A 118 -0.58 3.42 20.20
CA PRO A 118 0.05 4.29 19.23
C PRO A 118 -0.15 3.84 17.78
N LEU A 119 -0.45 2.55 17.54
CA LEU A 119 -0.75 2.06 16.19
C LEU A 119 -2.10 2.56 15.67
N GLU A 120 -3.11 2.74 16.53
CA GLU A 120 -4.38 3.34 16.11
C GLU A 120 -4.20 4.80 15.66
N PHE A 121 -3.23 5.52 16.23
CA PHE A 121 -2.84 6.84 15.74
C PHE A 121 -2.13 6.77 14.38
N CYS A 122 -1.25 5.77 14.18
CA CYS A 122 -0.65 5.50 12.87
C CYS A 122 -1.73 5.17 11.84
N ASP A 123 -2.75 4.38 12.19
CA ASP A 123 -3.84 3.98 11.29
C ASP A 123 -4.61 5.21 10.79
N ASP A 124 -4.93 6.17 11.65
CA ASP A 124 -5.56 7.43 11.23
C ASP A 124 -4.64 8.24 10.30
N ALA A 125 -3.32 8.29 10.57
CA ALA A 125 -2.36 8.98 9.70
C ALA A 125 -2.29 8.33 8.31
N TRP A 126 -2.18 7.00 8.26
CA TRP A 126 -2.14 6.24 7.02
C TRP A 126 -3.48 6.29 6.27
N LEU A 127 -4.61 6.33 6.97
CA LEU A 127 -5.92 6.56 6.35
C LEU A 127 -5.97 7.92 5.64
N MET A 128 -5.49 8.99 6.27
CA MET A 128 -5.39 10.31 5.64
C MET A 128 -4.55 10.27 4.35
N PHE A 129 -3.38 9.60 4.38
CA PHE A 129 -2.52 9.48 3.20
C PHE A 129 -3.14 8.63 2.09
N ASN A 130 -3.73 7.48 2.45
CA ASN A 130 -4.39 6.58 1.52
C ASN A 130 -5.59 7.24 0.84
N ASN A 131 -6.40 8.02 1.57
CA ASN A 131 -7.48 8.81 0.99
C ASN A 131 -6.96 9.80 -0.05
N ALA A 132 -5.83 10.46 0.22
CA ALA A 132 -5.23 11.39 -0.73
C ALA A 132 -4.66 10.68 -1.97
N TRP A 133 -4.02 9.52 -1.82
CA TRP A 133 -3.49 8.77 -2.96
C TRP A 133 -4.58 8.13 -3.82
N ILE A 134 -5.66 7.63 -3.22
CA ILE A 134 -6.79 7.05 -3.95
C ILE A 134 -7.51 8.12 -4.76
N TYR A 135 -7.74 9.29 -4.18
CA TYR A 135 -8.50 10.35 -4.85
C TYR A 135 -7.69 11.09 -5.92
N ASN A 136 -6.39 11.31 -5.68
CA ASN A 136 -5.56 12.14 -6.56
C ASN A 136 -4.75 11.27 -7.53
N GLN A 137 -4.63 11.70 -8.80
CA GLN A 137 -3.73 11.04 -9.75
C GLN A 137 -2.25 11.16 -9.33
N LYS A 138 -1.43 10.15 -9.64
CA LYS A 138 0.01 10.14 -9.31
C LYS A 138 0.80 11.35 -9.83
N THR A 139 0.34 11.92 -10.94
CA THR A 139 0.92 13.13 -11.55
C THR A 139 0.56 14.42 -10.82
N ALA A 140 -0.52 14.42 -10.03
CA ALA A 140 -1.03 15.59 -9.34
C ALA A 140 -0.09 16.06 -8.23
N ARG A 141 -0.06 17.38 -8.00
CA ARG A 141 0.77 17.99 -6.95
C ARG A 141 0.39 17.46 -5.55
N VAL A 142 -0.91 17.30 -5.28
CA VAL A 142 -1.40 16.81 -3.98
C VAL A 142 -0.90 15.39 -3.69
N TYR A 143 -0.86 14.53 -4.71
CA TYR A 143 -0.30 13.17 -4.56
C TYR A 143 1.17 13.21 -4.15
N LYS A 144 2.00 13.98 -4.87
CA LYS A 144 3.44 14.12 -4.57
C LYS A 144 3.67 14.73 -3.18
N MET A 145 2.85 15.71 -2.81
CA MET A 145 2.86 16.30 -1.46
C MET A 145 2.53 15.26 -0.38
N CYS A 146 1.53 14.40 -0.64
CA CYS A 146 1.14 13.31 0.26
C CYS A 146 2.29 12.32 0.46
N THR A 147 2.95 11.87 -0.63
CA THR A 147 4.10 10.96 -0.58
C THR A 147 5.24 11.53 0.26
N LYS A 148 5.62 12.79 0.05
CA LYS A 148 6.66 13.42 0.88
C LYS A 148 6.27 13.47 2.37
N ARG A 149 4.98 13.63 2.66
CA ARG A 149 4.46 13.72 4.04
C ARG A 149 4.43 12.38 4.74
N SER A 150 4.08 11.29 4.06
CA SER A 150 4.11 9.95 4.64
C SER A 150 5.52 9.56 5.07
N ASP A 151 6.54 9.96 4.30
CA ASP A 151 7.95 9.71 4.63
C ASP A 151 8.36 10.47 5.90
N ILE A 152 8.04 11.76 5.99
CA ILE A 152 8.36 12.57 7.16
C ILE A 152 7.60 12.07 8.40
N PHE A 153 6.35 11.61 8.22
CA PHE A 153 5.57 10.99 9.28
C PHE A 153 6.25 9.73 9.79
N ALA A 154 6.60 8.79 8.89
CA ALA A 154 7.30 7.55 9.23
C ALA A 154 8.58 7.82 10.02
N ASP A 155 9.42 8.74 9.55
CA ASP A 155 10.67 9.10 10.23
C ASP A 155 10.45 9.78 11.58
N ALA A 156 9.30 10.44 11.78
CA ALA A 156 8.95 11.07 13.06
C ALA A 156 8.34 10.08 14.07
N ILE A 157 7.51 9.14 13.60
CA ILE A 157 6.74 8.24 14.45
C ILE A 157 7.55 7.02 14.89
N ASP A 158 8.48 6.54 14.06
CA ASP A 158 9.31 5.36 14.33
C ASP A 158 10.04 5.44 15.70
N PRO A 159 10.83 6.47 16.01
CA PRO A 159 11.51 6.54 17.30
C PRO A 159 10.53 6.61 18.50
N VAL A 160 9.35 7.21 18.29
CA VAL A 160 8.31 7.32 19.32
C VAL A 160 7.71 5.96 19.63
N VAL A 161 7.28 5.23 18.61
CA VAL A 161 6.64 3.93 18.83
C VAL A 161 7.63 2.85 19.26
N GLN A 162 8.90 2.98 18.87
CA GLN A 162 10.00 2.14 19.39
C GLN A 162 10.22 2.35 20.88
N LYS A 163 10.18 3.60 21.36
CA LYS A 163 10.19 3.90 22.80
C LYS A 163 8.98 3.30 23.50
N LEU A 164 7.84 3.24 22.82
CA LEU A 164 6.63 2.53 23.26
C LEU A 164 6.67 1.03 22.94
N GLY A 165 7.83 0.44 22.65
CA GLY A 165 8.04 -1.01 22.50
C GLY A 165 7.48 -1.66 21.23
N TYR A 166 7.05 -0.89 20.24
CA TYR A 166 6.68 -1.39 18.91
C TYR A 166 7.90 -1.39 17.98
N CYS A 167 7.83 -2.11 16.87
CA CYS A 167 8.92 -2.13 15.90
C CYS A 167 9.10 -0.80 15.13
N CYS A 168 8.02 -0.25 14.59
CA CYS A 168 7.95 0.99 13.82
C CYS A 168 6.49 1.40 13.62
N GLY A 169 6.25 2.63 13.15
CA GLY A 169 4.91 3.16 12.86
C GLY A 169 4.56 3.15 11.36
N ARG A 170 5.35 2.41 10.57
CA ARG A 170 5.20 2.31 9.12
C ARG A 170 4.04 1.39 8.74
N GLN A 171 3.34 1.73 7.68
CA GLN A 171 2.49 0.77 6.97
C GLN A 171 3.36 0.10 5.91
N TYR A 172 3.44 -1.23 5.94
CA TYR A 172 4.07 -2.02 4.90
C TYR A 172 3.02 -2.74 4.07
N VAL A 173 3.29 -2.82 2.77
CA VAL A 173 2.52 -3.60 1.82
C VAL A 173 3.48 -4.46 1.00
N TYR A 174 3.06 -5.68 0.67
CA TYR A 174 3.73 -6.49 -0.33
C TYR A 174 3.39 -5.93 -1.70
N LEU A 175 4.43 -5.52 -2.44
CA LEU A 175 4.26 -5.16 -3.84
C LEU A 175 3.84 -6.40 -4.64
N PRO A 176 2.93 -6.26 -5.59
CA PRO A 176 2.54 -7.38 -6.43
C PRO A 176 3.76 -7.92 -7.16
N LEU A 177 3.90 -9.24 -7.13
CA LEU A 177 4.98 -9.93 -7.81
C LEU A 177 4.87 -9.70 -9.32
N VAL A 178 6.02 -9.72 -9.99
CA VAL A 178 6.06 -9.76 -11.45
C VAL A 178 5.39 -11.05 -11.90
N MET A 179 4.37 -10.95 -12.77
CA MET A 179 3.64 -12.12 -13.26
C MET A 179 4.23 -12.64 -14.57
N PHE A 180 4.09 -13.94 -14.80
CA PHE A 180 4.52 -14.58 -16.04
C PHE A 180 3.49 -14.39 -17.17
N CYS A 181 3.95 -14.09 -18.39
CA CYS A 181 3.09 -13.92 -19.56
C CYS A 181 3.16 -15.14 -20.50
N TYR A 182 2.00 -15.70 -20.84
CA TYR A 182 1.87 -16.86 -21.74
C TYR A 182 1.88 -16.54 -23.24
N GLY A 183 2.04 -15.26 -23.60
CA GLY A 183 1.88 -14.81 -24.99
C GLY A 183 3.13 -14.88 -25.87
N ASN A 184 4.34 -14.83 -25.30
CA ASN A 184 5.59 -15.01 -26.05
C ASN A 184 6.50 -15.96 -25.29
N GLN A 185 6.98 -17.01 -25.99
CA GLN A 185 7.65 -18.17 -25.40
C GLN A 185 9.03 -17.86 -24.78
N LEU A 186 9.53 -16.63 -24.89
CA LEU A 186 10.82 -16.22 -24.32
C LEU A 186 10.65 -15.05 -23.33
N CYS A 187 10.68 -15.39 -22.04
CA CYS A 187 10.87 -14.48 -20.89
C CYS A 187 9.93 -13.26 -20.79
N CYS A 188 8.73 -13.32 -21.37
CA CYS A 188 7.78 -12.21 -21.26
C CYS A 188 7.20 -12.13 -19.84
N GLN A 189 7.23 -10.93 -19.26
CA GLN A 189 6.78 -10.68 -17.89
C GLN A 189 5.81 -9.49 -17.84
N ILE A 190 4.91 -9.52 -16.88
CA ILE A 190 3.99 -8.43 -16.55
C ILE A 190 4.53 -7.76 -15.29
N SER A 191 5.08 -6.56 -15.45
CA SER A 191 5.61 -5.77 -14.35
C SER A 191 4.52 -5.36 -13.35
N CYS A 192 4.94 -4.91 -12.17
CA CYS A 192 4.06 -4.17 -11.26
C CYS A 192 3.40 -2.99 -12.00
N GLU A 193 2.13 -2.74 -11.71
CA GLU A 193 1.23 -1.80 -12.37
C GLU A 193 0.97 -2.05 -13.87
N GLY A 194 1.48 -3.14 -14.42
CA GLY A 194 1.25 -3.51 -15.82
C GLY A 194 -0.20 -3.92 -16.05
N ASN A 195 -0.81 -3.39 -17.12
CA ASN A 195 -2.08 -3.90 -17.62
C ASN A 195 -1.88 -5.28 -18.25
N TYR A 196 -2.84 -6.17 -18.02
CA TYR A 196 -2.80 -7.53 -18.53
C TYR A 196 -4.21 -8.06 -18.77
N TYR A 197 -4.27 -9.17 -19.49
CA TYR A 197 -5.47 -9.95 -19.72
C TYR A 197 -5.30 -11.31 -19.07
N TYR A 198 -6.37 -11.89 -18.56
CA TYR A 198 -6.34 -13.23 -17.99
C TYR A 198 -7.56 -14.06 -18.37
N TYR A 199 -7.34 -15.36 -18.47
CA TYR A 199 -8.37 -16.37 -18.67
C TYR A 199 -8.46 -17.23 -17.41
N HIS A 200 -9.67 -17.44 -16.88
CA HIS A 200 -9.93 -18.45 -15.85
C HIS A 200 -10.21 -19.78 -16.52
N ASN A 201 -9.42 -20.79 -16.20
CA ASN A 201 -9.62 -22.14 -16.65
C ASN A 201 -10.66 -22.84 -15.74
N PRO A 202 -11.86 -23.15 -16.25
CA PRO A 202 -12.91 -23.75 -15.42
C PRO A 202 -12.60 -25.21 -15.06
N GLU A 203 -11.76 -25.90 -15.85
CA GLU A 203 -11.44 -27.32 -15.66
C GLU A 203 -9.92 -27.56 -15.77
N PRO A 204 -9.15 -27.29 -14.69
CA PRO A 204 -7.73 -27.59 -14.64
C PRO A 204 -7.45 -29.09 -14.82
N SER A 205 -6.61 -29.43 -15.79
CA SER A 205 -6.27 -30.81 -16.13
C SER A 205 -4.82 -30.93 -16.54
N ARG A 206 -4.17 -32.03 -16.15
CA ARG A 206 -2.78 -32.32 -16.53
C ARG A 206 -2.58 -32.63 -18.01
N ILE A 207 -3.67 -32.84 -18.76
CA ILE A 207 -3.63 -33.21 -20.19
C ILE A 207 -3.72 -31.94 -21.05
N ASN A 208 -4.49 -30.96 -20.61
CA ASN A 208 -4.68 -29.67 -21.25
C ASN A 208 -4.06 -28.58 -20.36
N LEU A 209 -4.82 -27.53 -20.05
CA LEU A 209 -4.37 -26.44 -19.21
C LEU A 209 -4.38 -26.87 -17.74
N SER A 210 -3.21 -26.92 -17.11
CA SER A 210 -3.04 -27.38 -15.73
C SER A 210 -3.31 -26.33 -14.66
N LEU A 211 -3.24 -25.04 -15.01
CA LEU A 211 -3.47 -23.95 -14.07
C LEU A 211 -4.93 -23.50 -14.07
N ASP A 212 -5.34 -22.88 -12.98
CA ASP A 212 -6.63 -22.20 -12.81
C ASP A 212 -6.69 -20.87 -13.59
N LYS A 213 -5.54 -20.27 -13.89
CA LYS A 213 -5.46 -18.95 -14.51
C LYS A 213 -4.25 -18.81 -15.44
N TYR A 214 -4.49 -18.21 -16.60
CA TYR A 214 -3.47 -17.87 -17.59
C TYR A 214 -3.46 -16.38 -17.85
N THR A 215 -2.29 -15.76 -17.93
CA THR A 215 -2.17 -14.30 -18.10
C THR A 215 -1.33 -13.90 -19.30
N LEU A 216 -1.70 -12.79 -19.94
CA LEU A 216 -0.97 -12.18 -21.05
C LEU A 216 -0.80 -10.68 -20.81
N CYS A 217 0.40 -10.15 -21.04
CA CYS A 217 0.60 -8.70 -21.07
C CYS A 217 -0.18 -8.10 -22.25
N SER A 218 -0.57 -6.82 -22.15
CA SER A 218 -1.34 -6.16 -23.22
C SER A 218 -0.67 -6.30 -24.59
N LYS A 219 0.66 -6.14 -24.68
CA LYS A 219 1.39 -6.27 -25.94
C LYS A 219 1.21 -7.64 -26.61
N CYS A 220 1.24 -8.73 -25.84
CA CYS A 220 1.08 -10.07 -26.41
C CYS A 220 -0.38 -10.39 -26.73
N PHE A 221 -1.32 -9.85 -25.96
CA PHE A 221 -2.74 -9.99 -26.27
C PHE A 221 -3.11 -9.24 -27.56
N ASP A 222 -2.61 -8.02 -27.72
CA ASP A 222 -2.94 -7.13 -28.85
C ASP A 222 -2.20 -7.49 -30.15
N SER A 223 -1.08 -8.23 -30.06
CA SER A 223 -0.33 -8.69 -31.23
C SER A 223 -1.07 -9.77 -32.01
N VAL A 224 -1.87 -10.61 -31.35
CA VAL A 224 -2.67 -11.66 -31.99
C VAL A 224 -3.84 -11.04 -32.75
N LYS A 225 -3.87 -11.20 -34.07
CA LYS A 225 -4.92 -10.63 -34.94
C LYS A 225 -6.16 -11.50 -35.09
N SER A 226 -6.08 -12.79 -34.76
CA SER A 226 -7.22 -13.70 -34.71
C SER A 226 -8.11 -13.42 -33.50
N ASP A 227 -9.36 -13.91 -33.58
CA ASP A 227 -10.34 -13.84 -32.49
C ASP A 227 -10.06 -14.84 -31.35
N SER A 228 -9.10 -15.74 -31.55
CA SER A 228 -8.65 -16.72 -30.55
C SER A 228 -7.15 -16.63 -30.30
N ILE A 229 -6.74 -17.02 -29.09
CA ILE A 229 -5.35 -17.13 -28.64
C ILE A 229 -5.07 -18.59 -28.29
N TYR A 230 -3.93 -19.10 -28.75
CA TYR A 230 -3.46 -20.46 -28.44
C TYR A 230 -2.55 -20.43 -27.21
N ILE A 231 -2.87 -21.21 -26.17
CA ILE A 231 -2.12 -21.28 -24.90
C ILE A 231 -1.72 -22.72 -24.59
N GLY A 232 -0.52 -22.90 -24.03
CA GLY A 232 -0.06 -24.17 -23.46
C GLY A 232 0.87 -23.93 -22.28
N ASP A 233 1.04 -24.95 -21.42
CA ASP A 233 1.93 -24.90 -20.26
C ASP A 233 3.38 -25.15 -20.65
N ASP A 234 3.60 -25.96 -21.70
CA ASP A 234 4.92 -26.39 -22.16
C ASP A 234 5.03 -26.29 -23.69
N PRO A 235 6.22 -25.95 -24.25
CA PRO A 235 6.43 -25.87 -25.70
C PRO A 235 6.13 -27.16 -26.49
N THR A 236 6.16 -28.32 -25.83
CA THR A 236 5.89 -29.64 -26.42
C THR A 236 4.42 -30.03 -26.32
N GLN A 237 3.61 -29.27 -25.59
CA GLN A 237 2.18 -29.52 -25.41
C GLN A 237 1.37 -29.08 -26.64
N THR A 238 0.28 -29.77 -26.92
CA THR A 238 -0.74 -29.28 -27.85
C THR A 238 -1.39 -28.01 -27.28
N LEU A 239 -1.35 -26.93 -28.05
CA LEU A 239 -1.93 -25.65 -27.62
C LEU A 239 -3.46 -25.72 -27.64
N VAL A 240 -4.07 -25.12 -26.61
CA VAL A 240 -5.53 -24.98 -26.49
C VAL A 240 -5.95 -23.64 -27.07
N GLU A 241 -6.93 -23.67 -27.97
CA GLU A 241 -7.53 -22.46 -28.54
C GLU A 241 -8.53 -21.84 -27.55
N ILE A 242 -8.30 -20.58 -27.16
CA ILE A 242 -9.18 -19.83 -26.27
C ILE A 242 -9.65 -18.56 -26.99
N PRO A 243 -10.96 -18.38 -27.19
CA PRO A 243 -11.50 -17.13 -27.73
C PRO A 243 -11.15 -15.90 -26.89
N LYS A 244 -10.77 -14.81 -27.54
CA LYS A 244 -10.36 -13.54 -26.90
C LYS A 244 -11.41 -12.94 -25.97
N TYR A 245 -12.69 -13.10 -26.30
CA TYR A 245 -13.78 -12.56 -25.49
C TYR A 245 -13.90 -13.22 -24.10
N LEU A 246 -13.25 -14.38 -23.89
CA LEU A 246 -13.19 -15.04 -22.58
C LEU A 246 -12.08 -14.47 -21.67
N PHE A 247 -11.22 -13.60 -22.20
CA PHE A 247 -10.19 -12.94 -21.40
C PHE A 247 -10.75 -11.68 -20.74
N LEU A 248 -10.42 -11.52 -19.46
CA LEU A 248 -10.77 -10.36 -18.66
C LEU A 248 -9.54 -9.45 -18.51
N SER A 249 -9.74 -8.14 -18.63
CA SER A 249 -8.69 -7.15 -18.40
C SER A 249 -8.49 -6.88 -16.91
N SER A 250 -7.24 -6.70 -16.49
CA SER A 250 -6.88 -6.31 -15.13
C SER A 250 -5.55 -5.56 -15.11
N LYS A 251 -5.15 -5.09 -13.93
CA LYS A 251 -3.90 -4.39 -13.67
C LYS A 251 -3.15 -5.05 -12.52
N ASN A 252 -1.84 -5.18 -12.65
CA ASN A 252 -1.00 -5.82 -11.64
C ASN A 252 -0.66 -4.85 -10.49
N ASP A 253 -1.68 -4.38 -9.77
CA ASP A 253 -1.56 -3.34 -8.74
C ASP A 253 -2.12 -3.74 -7.36
N ILE A 254 -2.49 -5.02 -7.19
CA ILE A 254 -2.93 -5.54 -5.89
C ILE A 254 -1.78 -5.49 -4.89
N GLN A 255 -1.97 -4.76 -3.80
CA GLN A 255 -1.03 -4.64 -2.70
C GLN A 255 -1.66 -5.20 -1.43
N GLU A 256 -1.02 -6.21 -0.85
CA GLU A 256 -1.51 -6.83 0.38
C GLU A 256 -0.76 -6.24 1.58
N PRO A 257 -1.45 -5.88 2.68
CA PRO A 257 -0.78 -5.45 3.91
C PRO A 257 0.19 -6.51 4.42
N GLU A 258 1.31 -6.06 4.98
CA GLU A 258 2.26 -6.97 5.63
C GLU A 258 1.65 -7.61 6.88
N ALA A 259 1.88 -8.90 7.08
CA ALA A 259 1.41 -9.60 8.27
C ALA A 259 2.17 -9.16 9.53
N LEU A 260 1.42 -8.86 10.59
CA LEU A 260 1.95 -8.61 11.93
C LEU A 260 2.14 -9.93 12.68
N ILE A 261 3.26 -10.07 13.40
CA ILE A 261 3.47 -11.11 14.38
C ILE A 261 2.68 -10.74 15.64
N ALA A 262 1.74 -11.60 16.01
CA ALA A 262 0.96 -11.45 17.23
C ALA A 262 1.82 -11.75 18.47
N CYS A 263 2.37 -10.69 19.08
CA CYS A 263 2.90 -10.73 20.44
C CYS A 263 2.29 -9.57 21.25
N THR A 264 2.78 -9.30 22.46
CA THR A 264 2.17 -8.28 23.35
C THR A 264 2.19 -6.87 22.83
N ARG A 265 3.08 -6.59 21.89
CA ARG A 265 3.13 -5.37 21.08
C ARG A 265 3.15 -5.88 19.64
N HIS A 266 2.45 -5.30 18.68
CA HIS A 266 2.43 -5.86 17.32
C HIS A 266 3.75 -5.55 16.62
N TRP A 267 4.38 -6.56 16.01
CA TRP A 267 5.63 -6.39 15.24
C TRP A 267 5.42 -6.76 13.78
N HIS A 268 5.94 -5.97 12.85
CA HIS A 268 6.05 -6.39 11.46
C HIS A 268 6.99 -7.58 11.36
N ARG A 269 6.64 -8.55 10.51
CA ARG A 269 7.47 -9.73 10.29
C ARG A 269 8.84 -9.32 9.75
N VAL A 270 8.91 -8.35 8.84
CA VAL A 270 10.18 -7.83 8.30
C VAL A 270 11.04 -7.16 9.38
N CYS A 271 10.43 -6.52 10.38
CA CYS A 271 11.17 -5.86 11.46
C CYS A 271 11.72 -6.85 12.49
N ALA A 272 11.12 -8.04 12.62
CA ALA A 272 11.53 -9.05 13.60
C ALA A 272 12.64 -9.99 13.11
N LEU A 273 13.03 -9.90 11.83
CA LEU A 273 14.03 -10.77 11.20
C LEU A 273 15.47 -10.23 11.29
N HIS A 274 15.72 -9.20 12.11
CA HIS A 274 17.02 -8.55 12.28
C HIS A 274 17.44 -8.52 13.75
#